data_AF-A0A7X8HTQ7-F1
#
_entry.id   AF-A0A7X8HTQ7-F1
#
_cell.length_a   1.000
_cell.length_b   1.000
_cell.length_c   1.000
_cell.angle_alpha   90.00
_cell.angle_beta   90.00
_cell.angle_gamma   90.00
#
_symmetry.space_group_name_H-M   'P 1'
#
loop_
_entity.id
_entity.type
_entity.pdbx_description
1 polymer ?
#
loop_
_entity_poly.entity_id
_entity_poly.type
_entity_poly.pdbx_seq_one_letter_code
_entity_poly.pdbx_strand_id
1 'polypeptide(L)'
;MRLYREWKINIFILLPLLAALAGSPSLGLVVTGLTGLIWGTGSGSLFIGVTTTLMLIFTGNINMELIFLYTLTLAYLIEGGFIPGLQNRTIVYPLLTFISLLLIPIWKQLLGSIPVSLLNELNVAGSLLVIAGLLIFIFRIRLLLKARGPKEKLLEALLVFICSLTGLMGSILTIPLWLGANYFLRVFTKYEWKFNSLLFQRGRLNFALTVIILLLIVYVLPLLLPYGFFTTLLLFFIPYLFFRHSRDLPTVELVYFSMILGIVACKTGILL
;
A
#
# COMPACT_ATOMS: atom_id res chain seq x y z
N MET A 1 -22.49 -3.35 -16.61
CA MET A 1 -21.35 -4.27 -16.81
C MET A 1 -21.27 -5.17 -15.59
N ARG A 2 -21.27 -6.50 -15.80
CA ARG A 2 -21.60 -7.51 -14.79
C ARG A 2 -20.73 -7.40 -13.53
N LEU A 3 -21.38 -7.16 -12.39
CA LEU A 3 -20.89 -7.42 -11.03
C LEU A 3 -20.62 -8.93 -10.90
N TYR A 4 -19.48 -9.40 -11.39
CA TYR A 4 -19.04 -10.76 -11.11
C TYR A 4 -18.41 -10.78 -9.72
N ARG A 5 -19.07 -11.52 -8.83
CA ARG A 5 -18.58 -12.03 -7.55
C ARG A 5 -17.06 -12.30 -7.56
N GLU A 6 -16.27 -11.32 -7.13
CA GLU A 6 -14.95 -11.62 -6.56
C GLU A 6 -15.19 -12.14 -5.15
N TRP A 7 -15.07 -13.46 -5.01
CA TRP A 7 -15.14 -14.13 -3.72
C TRP A 7 -14.03 -13.59 -2.81
N LYS A 8 -14.45 -12.81 -1.80
CA LYS A 8 -14.04 -12.78 -0.37
C LYS A 8 -12.56 -12.77 0.04
N ILE A 9 -11.60 -13.01 -0.83
CA ILE A 9 -10.18 -13.09 -0.51
C ILE A 9 -9.55 -11.74 -0.84
N ASN A 10 -9.17 -11.00 0.19
CA ASN A 10 -8.49 -9.71 0.07
C ASN A 10 -7.14 -9.79 0.79
N ILE A 11 -6.25 -8.85 0.47
CA ILE A 11 -4.93 -8.71 1.08
C ILE A 11 -5.02 -8.69 2.63
N PHE A 12 -6.06 -8.05 3.18
CA PHE A 12 -6.28 -7.93 4.63
C PHE A 12 -6.59 -9.24 5.37
N ILE A 13 -6.89 -10.32 4.65
CA ILE A 13 -7.17 -11.65 5.24
C ILE A 13 -6.11 -12.64 4.79
N LEU A 14 -5.79 -12.67 3.50
CA LEU A 14 -4.96 -13.71 2.92
C LEU A 14 -3.50 -13.62 3.38
N LEU A 15 -2.91 -12.42 3.37
CA LEU A 15 -1.48 -12.24 3.67
C LEU A 15 -1.18 -12.54 5.15
N PRO A 16 -1.95 -12.04 6.13
CA PRO A 16 -1.74 -12.42 7.53
C PRO A 16 -1.88 -13.92 7.75
N LEU A 17 -2.83 -14.57 7.06
CA LEU A 17 -3.06 -16.01 7.19
C LEU A 17 -1.93 -16.83 6.57
N LEU A 18 -1.45 -16.46 5.37
CA LEU A 18 -0.27 -17.08 4.75
C LEU A 18 0.97 -16.94 5.63
N ALA A 19 1.19 -15.75 6.19
CA ALA A 19 2.32 -15.53 7.07
C ALA A 19 2.18 -16.25 8.42
N ALA A 20 0.96 -16.36 8.96
CA ALA A 20 0.68 -17.15 10.16
C ALA A 20 1.00 -18.63 9.96
N LEU A 21 0.64 -19.21 8.80
CA LEU A 21 0.98 -20.60 8.45
C LEU A 21 2.50 -20.83 8.39
N ALA A 22 3.26 -19.79 8.06
CA ALA A 22 4.72 -19.81 8.05
C ALA A 22 5.36 -19.36 9.38
N GLY A 23 4.58 -19.12 10.44
CA GLY A 23 5.08 -18.73 11.76
C GLY A 23 5.46 -17.24 11.91
N SER A 24 5.11 -16.37 10.97
CA SER A 24 5.44 -14.94 10.97
C SER A 24 4.22 -14.01 10.72
N PRO A 25 3.13 -14.12 11.50
CA PRO A 25 1.88 -13.40 11.25
C PRO A 25 2.04 -11.87 11.21
N SER A 26 2.96 -11.30 12.00
CA SER A 26 3.25 -9.86 12.03
C SER A 26 3.76 -9.36 10.68
N LEU A 27 4.58 -10.14 9.98
CA LEU A 27 5.10 -9.77 8.67
C LEU A 27 4.00 -9.71 7.62
N GLY A 28 3.07 -10.68 7.64
CA GLY A 28 1.90 -10.66 6.77
C GLY A 28 1.02 -9.42 7.00
N LEU A 29 0.88 -8.97 8.25
CA LEU A 29 0.15 -7.75 8.60
C LEU A 29 0.84 -6.48 8.09
N VAL A 30 2.17 -6.39 8.24
CA VAL A 30 2.94 -5.24 7.74
C VAL A 30 2.89 -5.16 6.22
N VAL A 31 3.12 -6.28 5.51
CA VAL A 31 3.03 -6.34 4.03
C VAL A 31 1.62 -5.97 3.55
N THR A 32 0.59 -6.39 4.28
CA THR A 32 -0.79 -5.98 4.02
C THR A 32 -0.95 -4.47 4.14
N GLY A 33 -0.41 -3.86 5.19
CA GLY A 33 -0.46 -2.42 5.42
C GLY A 33 0.20 -1.63 4.30
N LEU A 34 1.43 -2.01 3.92
CA LEU A 34 2.17 -1.38 2.82
C LEU A 34 1.44 -1.52 1.48
N THR A 35 0.99 -2.72 1.15
CA THR A 35 0.26 -3.00 -0.09
C THR A 35 -1.06 -2.22 -0.13
N GLY A 36 -1.79 -2.15 0.98
CA GLY A 36 -3.06 -1.45 1.07
C GLY A 36 -2.93 0.08 1.00
N LEU A 37 -1.88 0.67 1.56
CA LEU A 37 -1.62 2.11 1.44
C LEU A 37 -1.23 2.51 0.01
N ILE A 38 -0.29 1.78 -0.58
CA ILE A 38 0.31 2.15 -1.87
C ILE A 38 -0.58 1.72 -3.03
N TRP A 39 -1.04 0.47 -3.01
CA TRP A 39 -1.79 -0.13 -4.12
C TRP A 39 -3.31 -0.20 -3.85
N GLY A 40 -3.72 -0.31 -2.59
CA GLY A 40 -5.13 -0.50 -2.21
C GLY A 40 -5.67 -1.87 -2.59
N THR A 41 -6.95 -1.95 -2.94
CA THR A 41 -7.63 -3.18 -3.37
C THR A 41 -7.73 -3.32 -4.89
N GLY A 42 -6.92 -2.58 -5.64
CA GLY A 42 -6.89 -2.63 -7.11
C GLY A 42 -6.43 -3.97 -7.66
N SER A 43 -6.55 -4.13 -8.99
CA SER A 43 -6.00 -5.31 -9.68
C SER A 43 -4.51 -5.47 -9.36
N GLY A 44 -4.05 -6.70 -9.13
CA GLY A 44 -2.64 -6.95 -8.79
C GLY A 44 -2.27 -6.79 -7.31
N SER A 45 -3.14 -6.21 -6.46
CA SER A 45 -2.88 -6.09 -5.01
C SER A 45 -2.57 -7.44 -4.34
N LEU A 46 -3.37 -8.47 -4.64
CA LEU A 46 -3.15 -9.83 -4.16
C LEU A 46 -1.84 -10.42 -4.70
N PHE A 47 -1.49 -10.16 -5.96
CA PHE A 47 -0.24 -10.62 -6.55
C PHE A 47 0.97 -10.03 -5.83
N ILE A 48 0.99 -8.69 -5.68
CA ILE A 48 2.04 -7.97 -4.95
C ILE A 48 2.14 -8.53 -3.53
N GLY A 49 1.01 -8.60 -2.82
CA GLY A 49 0.93 -9.01 -1.44
C GLY A 49 1.39 -10.44 -1.18
N VAL A 50 0.87 -11.40 -1.94
CA VAL A 50 1.20 -12.82 -1.81
C VAL A 50 2.66 -13.05 -2.18
N THR A 51 3.12 -12.53 -3.33
CA THR A 51 4.51 -12.72 -3.77
C THR A 51 5.49 -12.13 -2.78
N THR A 52 5.24 -10.90 -2.29
CA THR A 52 6.10 -10.24 -1.30
C THR A 52 6.14 -11.03 0.00
N THR A 53 4.99 -11.44 0.52
CA THR A 53 4.90 -12.19 1.79
C THR A 53 5.66 -13.51 1.69
N LEU A 54 5.44 -14.29 0.63
CA LEU A 54 6.11 -15.58 0.45
C LEU A 54 7.61 -15.42 0.22
N MET A 55 8.03 -14.46 -0.63
CA MET A 55 9.44 -14.19 -0.86
C MET A 55 10.14 -13.79 0.43
N LEU A 56 9.54 -12.93 1.25
CA LEU A 56 10.07 -12.58 2.57
C LEU A 56 10.25 -13.81 3.47
N ILE A 57 9.22 -14.62 3.62
CA ILE A 57 9.27 -15.85 4.43
C ILE A 57 10.41 -16.75 3.96
N PHE A 58 10.47 -17.04 2.66
CA PHE A 58 11.44 -17.99 2.14
C PHE A 58 12.87 -17.45 2.04
N THR A 59 13.04 -16.14 1.86
CA THR A 59 14.37 -15.50 1.90
C THR A 59 14.90 -15.32 3.32
N GLY A 60 14.08 -15.50 4.36
CA GLY A 60 14.49 -15.30 5.75
C GLY A 60 14.32 -13.85 6.22
N ASN A 61 13.32 -13.14 5.68
CA ASN A 61 12.99 -11.74 5.95
C ASN A 61 14.12 -10.77 5.58
N ILE A 62 14.91 -11.12 4.57
CA ILE A 62 16.03 -10.29 4.13
C ILE A 62 15.46 -9.14 3.28
N ASN A 63 15.36 -7.96 3.88
CA ASN A 63 15.02 -6.67 3.27
C ASN A 63 13.64 -6.60 2.57
N MET A 64 12.63 -6.17 3.35
CA MET A 64 11.24 -6.07 2.92
C MET A 64 11.03 -5.07 1.81
N GLU A 65 11.73 -3.94 1.88
CA GLU A 65 11.54 -2.81 0.99
C GLU A 65 11.92 -3.17 -0.44
N LEU A 66 13.05 -3.85 -0.65
CA LEU A 66 13.49 -4.27 -2.00
C LEU A 66 12.56 -5.29 -2.63
N ILE A 67 12.14 -6.31 -1.87
CA ILE A 67 11.21 -7.33 -2.36
C ILE A 67 9.88 -6.68 -2.72
N PHE A 68 9.40 -5.74 -1.89
CA PHE A 68 8.17 -4.99 -2.16
C PHE A 68 8.27 -4.12 -3.42
N LEU A 69 9.39 -3.41 -3.64
CA LEU A 69 9.61 -2.60 -4.85
C LEU A 69 9.65 -3.46 -6.12
N TYR A 70 10.29 -4.63 -6.05
CA TYR A 70 10.33 -5.59 -7.15
C TYR A 70 8.92 -6.06 -7.54
N THR A 71 8.12 -6.52 -6.57
CA THR A 71 6.77 -7.05 -6.84
C THR A 71 5.82 -5.96 -7.33
N LEU A 72 5.94 -4.74 -6.79
CA LEU A 72 5.18 -3.57 -7.24
C LEU A 72 5.51 -3.21 -8.70
N THR A 73 6.78 -3.28 -9.09
CA THR A 73 7.21 -3.01 -10.48
C THR A 73 6.70 -4.06 -11.44
N LEU A 74 6.75 -5.33 -11.06
CA LEU A 74 6.15 -6.40 -11.86
C LEU A 74 4.65 -6.16 -12.08
N ALA A 75 3.92 -5.80 -11.01
CA ALA A 75 2.49 -5.52 -11.12
C ALA A 75 2.21 -4.34 -12.08
N TYR A 76 2.99 -3.27 -11.99
CA TYR A 76 2.87 -2.12 -12.89
C TYR A 76 3.15 -2.48 -14.35
N LEU A 77 4.21 -3.24 -14.63
CA LEU A 77 4.55 -3.67 -15.99
C LEU A 77 3.44 -4.55 -16.61
N ILE A 78 2.79 -5.39 -15.80
CA ILE A 78 1.64 -6.21 -16.23
C ILE A 78 0.43 -5.31 -16.53
N GLU A 79 0.14 -4.33 -15.67
CA GLU A 79 -0.98 -3.42 -15.89
C GLU A 79 -0.79 -2.51 -17.12
N GLY A 80 0.44 -2.05 -17.36
CA GLY A 80 0.81 -1.25 -18.53
C GLY A 80 0.87 -2.05 -19.85
N GLY A 81 0.65 -3.37 -19.82
CA GLY A 81 0.67 -4.21 -21.02
C GLY A 81 2.07 -4.43 -21.62
N PHE A 82 3.13 -4.07 -20.87
CA PHE A 82 4.53 -4.17 -21.32
C PHE A 82 5.07 -5.59 -21.30
N ILE A 83 4.36 -6.53 -20.67
CA ILE A 83 4.67 -7.97 -20.71
C ILE A 83 3.81 -8.60 -21.82
N PRO A 84 4.34 -8.77 -23.06
CA PRO A 84 3.51 -8.97 -24.25
C PRO A 84 2.89 -10.36 -24.38
N GLY A 85 3.35 -11.36 -23.62
CA GLY A 85 2.99 -12.76 -23.83
C GLY A 85 1.72 -13.25 -23.14
N LEU A 86 1.04 -12.42 -22.37
CA LEU A 86 0.28 -12.92 -21.23
C LEU A 86 -0.90 -11.97 -20.88
N GLN A 87 -1.91 -11.92 -21.75
CA GLN A 87 -3.09 -11.05 -21.57
C GLN A 87 -4.02 -11.47 -20.40
N ASN A 88 -3.95 -12.72 -19.93
CA ASN A 88 -4.90 -13.22 -18.94
C ASN A 88 -4.37 -13.12 -17.50
N ARG A 89 -4.61 -11.98 -16.85
CA ARG A 89 -4.13 -11.66 -15.47
C ARG A 89 -4.32 -12.79 -14.45
N THR A 90 -5.36 -13.60 -14.61
CA THR A 90 -5.67 -14.76 -13.75
C THR A 90 -4.63 -15.89 -13.81
N ILE A 91 -3.94 -16.05 -14.93
CA ILE A 91 -2.90 -17.06 -15.14
C ILE A 91 -1.52 -16.46 -14.85
N VAL A 92 -1.34 -15.19 -15.21
CA VAL A 92 -0.05 -14.48 -15.16
C VAL A 92 0.41 -14.23 -13.74
N TYR A 93 -0.49 -13.74 -12.89
CA TYR A 93 -0.14 -13.44 -11.50
C TYR A 93 0.31 -14.71 -10.74
N PRO A 94 -0.42 -15.84 -10.77
CA PRO A 94 0.08 -17.08 -10.18
C PRO A 94 1.39 -17.57 -10.81
N LEU A 95 1.52 -17.52 -12.14
CA LEU A 95 2.73 -17.98 -12.83
C LEU A 95 3.97 -17.17 -12.43
N LEU A 96 3.87 -15.84 -12.42
CA LEU A 96 4.98 -14.98 -12.01
C LEU A 96 5.28 -15.09 -10.52
N THR A 97 4.26 -15.34 -9.69
CA THR A 97 4.47 -15.67 -8.26
C THR A 97 5.32 -16.93 -8.17
N PHE A 98 4.94 -17.99 -8.89
CA PHE A 98 5.66 -19.26 -8.89
C PHE A 98 7.09 -19.11 -9.43
N ILE A 99 7.28 -18.40 -10.54
CA ILE A 99 8.62 -18.11 -11.08
C ILE A 99 9.47 -17.34 -10.06
N SER A 100 8.91 -16.31 -9.41
CA SER A 100 9.63 -15.55 -8.38
C SER A 100 10.05 -16.44 -7.19
N LEU A 101 9.22 -17.43 -6.83
CA LEU A 101 9.55 -18.41 -5.81
C LEU A 101 10.62 -19.41 -6.26
N LEU A 102 10.59 -19.88 -7.51
CA LEU A 102 11.66 -20.75 -8.03
C LEU A 102 13.04 -20.06 -7.98
N LEU A 103 13.06 -18.73 -8.11
CA LEU A 103 14.27 -17.92 -8.05
C LEU A 103 14.71 -17.58 -6.61
N ILE A 104 14.09 -18.13 -5.56
CA ILE A 104 14.48 -17.88 -4.16
C ILE A 104 15.98 -18.06 -3.90
N PRO A 105 16.68 -19.11 -4.40
CA PRO A 105 18.12 -19.25 -4.17
C PRO A 105 18.91 -18.07 -4.73
N ILE A 106 18.52 -17.58 -5.91
CA ILE A 106 19.14 -16.43 -6.56
C ILE A 106 18.83 -15.16 -5.76
N TRP A 107 17.60 -14.99 -5.30
CA TRP A 107 17.22 -13.88 -4.42
C TRP A 107 18.00 -13.87 -3.12
N LYS A 108 18.19 -15.02 -2.46
CA LYS A 108 19.03 -15.11 -1.25
C LYS A 108 20.46 -14.68 -1.52
N GLN A 109 21.03 -15.09 -2.65
CA GLN A 109 22.38 -14.70 -3.02
C GLN A 109 22.50 -13.20 -3.34
N LEU A 110 21.55 -12.65 -4.10
CA LEU A 110 21.50 -11.22 -4.44
C LEU A 110 21.27 -10.34 -3.21
N LEU A 111 20.35 -10.72 -2.34
CA LEU A 111 20.07 -9.97 -1.11
C LEU A 111 21.21 -10.12 -0.09
N GLY A 112 21.87 -11.28 -0.05
CA GLY A 112 23.03 -11.54 0.81
C GLY A 112 24.32 -10.83 0.37
N SER A 113 24.41 -10.36 -0.88
CA SER A 113 25.54 -9.58 -1.36
C SER A 113 25.39 -8.07 -1.11
N ILE A 114 24.22 -7.63 -0.64
CA ILE A 114 23.97 -6.23 -0.32
C ILE A 114 24.76 -5.84 0.94
N PRO A 115 25.59 -4.78 0.89
CA PRO A 115 26.34 -4.36 2.05
C PRO A 115 25.41 -3.91 3.18
N VAL A 116 25.77 -4.24 4.42
CA VAL A 116 24.96 -3.95 5.61
C VAL A 116 24.68 -2.45 5.78
N SER A 117 25.61 -1.58 5.36
CA SER A 117 25.40 -0.14 5.32
C SER A 117 24.20 0.25 4.45
N LEU A 118 24.07 -0.37 3.26
CA LEU A 118 22.94 -0.13 2.36
C LEU A 118 21.65 -0.75 2.89
N LEU A 119 21.71 -1.88 3.61
CA LEU A 119 20.52 -2.42 4.30
C LEU A 119 19.95 -1.45 5.34
N ASN A 120 20.82 -0.76 6.09
CA ASN A 120 20.39 0.26 7.05
C ASN A 120 19.79 1.48 6.35
N GLU A 121 20.39 1.93 5.25
CA GLU A 121 19.85 3.02 4.41
C GLU A 121 18.46 2.65 3.84
N LEU A 122 18.26 1.40 3.43
CA LEU A 122 16.98 0.91 2.91
C LEU A 122 15.91 0.85 4.00
N ASN A 123 16.26 0.44 5.22
CA ASN A 123 15.32 0.43 6.35
C ASN A 123 14.83 1.85 6.70
N VAL A 124 15.75 2.82 6.69
CA VAL A 124 15.44 4.25 6.83
C VAL A 124 14.52 4.71 5.70
N ALA A 125 14.83 4.36 4.45
CA ALA A 125 14.01 4.68 3.29
C ALA A 125 12.60 4.04 3.35
N GLY A 126 12.45 2.92 4.05
CA GLY A 126 11.16 2.29 4.34
C GLY A 126 10.16 3.22 5.04
N SER A 127 10.63 4.11 5.92
CA SER A 127 9.76 5.09 6.58
C SER A 127 9.22 6.15 5.61
N LEU A 128 10.04 6.60 4.64
CA LEU A 128 9.61 7.53 3.60
C LEU A 128 8.71 6.86 2.58
N LEU A 129 8.89 5.55 2.37
CA LEU A 129 7.98 4.72 1.59
C LEU A 129 6.58 4.65 2.23
N VAL A 130 6.50 4.58 3.57
CA VAL A 130 5.21 4.71 4.29
C VAL A 130 4.60 6.09 4.06
N ILE A 131 5.38 7.17 4.17
CA ILE A 131 4.90 8.55 3.92
C ILE A 131 4.38 8.69 2.48
N ALA A 132 5.10 8.13 1.51
CA ALA A 132 4.69 8.04 0.12
C ALA A 132 3.33 7.33 -0.04
N GLY A 133 3.14 6.18 0.62
CA GLY A 133 1.86 5.47 0.62
C GLY A 133 0.71 6.31 1.17
N LEU A 134 0.95 7.10 2.21
CA LEU A 134 -0.06 8.01 2.77
C LEU A 134 -0.41 9.15 1.81
N LEU A 135 0.59 9.73 1.13
CA LEU A 135 0.37 10.76 0.11
C LEU A 135 -0.41 10.22 -1.09
N ILE A 136 -0.06 9.02 -1.57
CA ILE A 136 -0.80 8.28 -2.60
C ILE A 136 -2.26 8.12 -2.20
N PHE A 137 -2.52 7.73 -0.95
CA PHE A 137 -3.86 7.56 -0.44
C PHE A 137 -4.67 8.86 -0.42
N ILE A 138 -4.09 9.95 0.11
CA ILE A 138 -4.72 11.28 0.12
C ILE A 138 -5.12 11.69 -1.30
N PHE A 139 -4.21 11.51 -2.27
CA PHE A 139 -4.47 11.89 -3.65
C PHE A 139 -5.57 11.02 -4.27
N ARG A 140 -5.58 9.72 -4.00
CA ARG A 140 -6.63 8.79 -4.44
C ARG A 140 -8.00 9.20 -3.91
N ILE A 141 -8.11 9.57 -2.63
CA ILE A 141 -9.35 10.13 -2.07
C ILE A 141 -9.73 11.43 -2.78
N ARG A 142 -8.78 12.36 -2.95
CA ARG A 142 -9.05 13.64 -3.61
C ARG A 142 -9.61 13.47 -5.02
N LEU A 143 -9.08 12.51 -5.78
CA LEU A 143 -9.59 12.16 -7.11
C LEU A 143 -11.02 11.60 -7.04
N LEU A 144 -11.30 10.67 -6.11
CA LEU A 144 -12.65 10.11 -5.91
C LEU A 144 -13.69 11.20 -5.59
N LEU A 145 -13.31 12.20 -4.79
CA LEU A 145 -14.18 13.32 -4.42
C LEU A 145 -14.41 14.28 -5.60
N LYS A 146 -13.35 14.61 -6.35
CA LYS A 146 -13.44 15.48 -7.53
C LYS A 146 -14.31 14.87 -8.62
N ALA A 147 -14.22 13.56 -8.81
CA ALA A 147 -15.00 12.81 -9.79
C ALA A 147 -16.48 12.60 -9.40
N ARG A 148 -16.92 13.08 -8.22
CA ARG A 148 -18.24 12.76 -7.63
C ARG A 148 -18.52 11.25 -7.63
N GLY A 149 -17.51 10.46 -7.29
CA GLY A 149 -17.63 9.00 -7.26
C GLY A 149 -18.74 8.52 -6.32
N PRO A 150 -19.25 7.29 -6.51
CA PRO A 150 -20.27 6.73 -5.63
C PRO A 150 -19.77 6.70 -4.17
N LYS A 151 -20.65 7.05 -3.23
CA LYS A 151 -20.34 7.11 -1.78
C LYS A 151 -19.75 5.81 -1.25
N GLU A 152 -20.13 4.68 -1.83
CA GLU A 152 -19.65 3.34 -1.50
C GLU A 152 -18.14 3.20 -1.73
N LYS A 153 -17.64 3.66 -2.89
CA LYS A 153 -16.20 3.61 -3.20
C LYS A 153 -15.37 4.49 -2.27
N LEU A 154 -15.95 5.60 -1.82
CA LEU A 154 -15.30 6.46 -0.83
C LEU A 154 -15.19 5.75 0.52
N LEU A 155 -16.29 5.15 1.00
CA LEU A 155 -16.29 4.38 2.25
C LEU A 155 -15.36 3.17 2.19
N GLU A 156 -15.32 2.47 1.07
CA GLU A 156 -14.39 1.36 0.86
C GLU A 156 -12.94 1.85 0.89
N ALA A 157 -12.60 2.96 0.22
CA ALA A 157 -11.26 3.55 0.29
C ALA A 157 -10.88 3.94 1.74
N LEU A 158 -11.82 4.49 2.52
CA LEU A 158 -11.59 4.80 3.93
C LEU A 158 -11.35 3.55 4.77
N LEU A 159 -12.11 2.49 4.54
CA LEU A 159 -11.91 1.21 5.20
C LEU A 159 -10.54 0.62 4.87
N VAL A 160 -10.16 0.63 3.58
CA VAL A 160 -8.84 0.19 3.12
C VAL A 160 -7.75 0.94 3.88
N PHE A 161 -7.88 2.25 4.06
CA PHE A 161 -6.89 3.05 4.79
C PHE A 161 -6.79 2.71 6.26
N ILE A 162 -7.91 2.62 6.97
CA ILE A 162 -7.91 2.24 8.39
C ILE A 162 -7.28 0.85 8.55
N CYS A 163 -7.67 -0.11 7.72
CA CYS A 163 -7.08 -1.46 7.72
C CYS A 163 -5.59 -1.45 7.36
N SER A 164 -5.16 -0.54 6.48
CA SER A 164 -3.75 -0.45 6.10
C SER A 164 -2.90 0.14 7.22
N LEU A 165 -3.39 1.16 7.92
CA LEU A 165 -2.73 1.72 9.11
C LEU A 165 -2.64 0.68 10.24
N THR A 166 -3.73 -0.04 10.53
CA THR A 166 -3.71 -1.09 11.55
C THR A 166 -2.79 -2.25 11.15
N GLY A 167 -2.70 -2.55 9.85
CA GLY A 167 -1.79 -3.55 9.30
C GLY A 167 -0.32 -3.17 9.48
N LEU A 168 0.03 -1.92 9.19
CA LEU A 168 1.39 -1.39 9.42
C LEU A 168 1.82 -1.46 10.88
N MET A 169 0.88 -1.28 11.82
CA MET A 169 1.14 -1.44 13.25
C MET A 169 1.31 -2.91 13.67
N GLY A 170 1.24 -3.86 12.74
CA GLY A 170 1.29 -5.30 13.03
C GLY A 170 0.06 -5.78 13.81
N SER A 171 -1.06 -5.05 13.77
CA SER A 171 -2.23 -5.34 14.58
C SER A 171 -3.15 -6.36 13.91
N ILE A 172 -3.41 -7.46 14.62
CA ILE A 172 -4.35 -8.51 14.20
C ILE A 172 -5.77 -7.96 14.02
N LEU A 173 -6.10 -6.83 14.67
CA LEU A 173 -7.39 -6.15 14.55
C LEU A 173 -7.75 -5.78 13.11
N THR A 174 -6.76 -5.69 12.21
CA THR A 174 -6.96 -5.49 10.77
C THR A 174 -7.95 -6.49 10.16
N ILE A 175 -7.90 -7.76 10.56
CA ILE A 175 -8.75 -8.83 10.03
C ILE A 175 -10.22 -8.64 10.43
N PRO A 176 -10.59 -8.56 11.73
CA PRO A 176 -11.98 -8.33 12.13
C PRO A 176 -12.50 -6.95 11.70
N LEU A 177 -11.65 -5.91 11.65
CA LEU A 177 -12.02 -4.60 11.10
C LEU A 177 -12.47 -4.70 9.65
N TRP A 178 -11.67 -5.36 8.79
CA TRP A 178 -12.02 -5.55 7.39
C TRP A 178 -13.31 -6.36 7.26
N LEU A 179 -13.42 -7.50 7.94
CA LEU A 179 -14.58 -8.38 7.85
C LEU A 179 -15.86 -7.69 8.33
N GLY A 180 -15.83 -7.08 9.51
CA GLY A 180 -16.97 -6.43 10.12
C GLY A 180 -17.43 -5.21 9.32
N ALA A 181 -16.52 -4.28 9.03
CA ALA A 181 -16.89 -3.06 8.31
C ALA A 181 -17.30 -3.34 6.86
N ASN A 182 -16.65 -4.28 6.15
CA ASN A 182 -17.05 -4.65 4.79
C ASN A 182 -18.42 -5.37 4.80
N TYR A 183 -18.72 -6.18 5.81
CA TYR A 183 -20.06 -6.75 5.99
C TYR A 183 -21.10 -5.64 6.16
N PHE A 184 -20.87 -4.68 7.06
CA PHE A 184 -21.77 -3.55 7.26
C PHE A 184 -21.95 -2.72 5.98
N LEU A 185 -20.86 -2.40 5.27
CA LEU A 185 -20.93 -1.68 4.00
C LEU A 185 -21.82 -2.42 3.00
N ARG A 186 -21.63 -3.73 2.81
CA ARG A 186 -22.44 -4.54 1.89
C ARG A 186 -23.91 -4.61 2.30
N VAL A 187 -24.21 -4.67 3.59
CA VAL A 187 -25.58 -4.61 4.10
C VAL A 187 -26.19 -3.25 3.80
N PHE A 188 -25.49 -2.16 4.10
CA PHE A 188 -25.99 -0.80 3.85
C PHE A 188 -26.22 -0.50 2.37
N THR A 189 -25.37 -1.02 1.48
CA THR A 189 -25.55 -0.85 0.03
C THR A 189 -26.68 -1.73 -0.52
N LYS A 190 -26.81 -2.96 -0.04
CA LYS A 190 -27.85 -3.90 -0.48
C LYS A 190 -29.27 -3.44 -0.13
N TYR A 191 -29.46 -2.79 1.02
CA TYR A 191 -30.79 -2.35 1.47
C TYR A 191 -31.17 -0.95 0.98
N GLU A 192 -30.44 -0.39 0.01
CA GLU A 192 -30.62 0.98 -0.53
C GLU A 192 -30.96 1.98 0.57
N TRP A 193 -30.31 1.85 1.73
CA TRP A 193 -30.50 2.81 2.79
C TRP A 193 -30.05 4.14 2.20
N LYS A 194 -31.02 5.02 1.89
CA LYS A 194 -30.73 6.36 1.41
C LYS A 194 -29.73 6.89 2.41
N PHE A 195 -28.48 7.05 1.98
CA PHE A 195 -27.39 7.66 2.74
C PHE A 195 -27.71 9.16 2.93
N ASN A 196 -28.87 9.43 3.53
CA ASN A 196 -29.35 10.65 4.17
C ASN A 196 -28.94 10.62 5.65
N SER A 197 -27.94 9.80 6.01
CA SER A 197 -27.37 9.88 7.34
C SER A 197 -26.60 11.20 7.47
N LEU A 198 -26.73 11.79 8.66
CA LEU A 198 -26.18 13.07 9.10
C LEU A 198 -24.71 13.30 8.65
N LEU A 199 -23.90 12.24 8.47
CA LEU A 199 -22.49 12.24 8.06
C LEU A 199 -22.23 12.61 6.58
N PHE A 200 -23.21 12.48 5.68
CA PHE A 200 -23.01 12.67 4.23
C PHE A 200 -23.40 14.05 3.70
N GLN A 201 -23.63 15.02 4.58
CA GLN A 201 -23.71 16.43 4.18
C GLN A 201 -22.30 16.93 3.81
N ARG A 202 -22.18 17.73 2.74
CA ARG A 202 -20.89 18.24 2.20
C ARG A 202 -19.94 18.78 3.29
N GLY A 203 -20.47 19.46 4.31
CA GLY A 203 -19.68 19.98 5.42
C GLY A 203 -19.06 18.91 6.33
N ARG A 204 -19.72 17.76 6.51
CA ARG A 204 -19.24 16.66 7.37
C ARG A 204 -18.35 15.65 6.68
N LEU A 205 -18.47 15.55 5.36
CA LEU A 205 -17.53 14.80 4.55
C LEU A 205 -16.16 15.52 4.53
N ASN A 206 -16.18 16.85 4.45
CA ASN A 206 -15.00 17.67 4.71
C ASN A 206 -14.49 17.49 6.14
N PHE A 207 -15.36 17.42 7.16
CA PHE A 207 -14.94 17.10 8.53
C PHE A 207 -14.26 15.73 8.65
N ALA A 208 -14.83 14.67 8.04
CA ALA A 208 -14.22 13.35 8.04
C ALA A 208 -12.84 13.35 7.35
N LEU A 209 -12.72 14.05 6.22
CA LEU A 209 -11.43 14.32 5.57
C LEU A 209 -10.46 15.04 6.49
N THR A 210 -10.91 16.09 7.20
CA THR A 210 -10.09 16.82 8.15
C THR A 210 -9.63 15.92 9.30
N VAL A 211 -10.50 15.04 9.81
CA VAL A 211 -10.16 14.04 10.84
C VAL A 211 -9.15 13.03 10.32
N ILE A 212 -9.29 12.57 9.07
CA ILE A 212 -8.32 11.67 8.42
C ILE A 212 -6.99 12.37 8.23
N ILE A 213 -6.99 13.64 7.79
CA ILE A 213 -5.79 14.46 7.65
C ILE A 213 -5.13 14.69 9.01
N LEU A 214 -5.90 14.92 10.08
CA LEU A 214 -5.40 15.03 11.44
C LEU A 214 -4.78 13.71 11.93
N LEU A 215 -5.46 12.58 11.70
CA LEU A 215 -4.93 11.23 12.00
C LEU A 215 -3.64 10.96 11.22
N LEU A 216 -3.60 11.34 9.95
CA LEU A 216 -2.42 11.26 9.11
C LEU A 216 -1.28 12.10 9.67
N ILE A 217 -1.54 13.35 10.06
CA ILE A 217 -0.54 14.22 10.67
C ILE A 217 -0.01 13.60 11.97
N VAL A 218 -0.88 13.09 12.85
CA VAL A 218 -0.48 12.44 14.10
C VAL A 218 0.34 11.17 13.86
N TYR A 219 -0.02 10.37 12.84
CA TYR A 219 0.70 9.14 12.50
C TYR A 219 2.06 9.41 11.83
N VAL A 220 2.11 10.45 10.98
CA VAL A 220 3.29 10.83 10.20
C VAL A 220 4.28 11.65 11.03
N LEU A 221 3.83 12.41 12.02
CA LEU A 221 4.70 13.27 12.83
C LEU A 221 5.81 12.49 13.57
N PRO A 222 5.56 11.33 14.23
CA PRO A 222 6.61 10.46 14.77
C PRO A 222 7.56 9.90 13.71
N LEU A 223 7.05 9.60 12.52
CA LEU A 223 7.85 9.10 11.40
C LEU A 223 8.76 10.17 10.80
N LEU A 224 8.33 11.44 10.79
CA LEU A 224 9.09 12.58 10.23
C LEU A 224 10.05 13.23 11.21
N LEU A 225 9.78 13.14 12.52
CA LEU A 225 10.61 13.72 13.56
C LEU A 225 12.12 13.43 13.41
N PRO A 226 12.55 12.20 13.03
CA PRO A 226 13.97 11.92 12.80
C PRO A 226 14.51 12.34 11.42
N TYR A 227 13.68 12.80 10.48
CA TYR A 227 14.11 13.12 9.11
C TYR A 227 14.31 14.63 8.87
N GLY A 228 13.96 15.47 9.85
CA GLY A 228 14.08 16.92 9.75
C GLY A 228 13.00 17.57 8.86
N PHE A 229 12.82 18.88 9.05
CA PHE A 229 11.80 19.67 8.35
C PHE A 229 11.98 19.69 6.82
N PHE A 230 13.21 19.64 6.31
CA PHE A 230 13.51 19.80 4.87
C PHE A 230 13.16 18.57 4.03
N THR A 231 13.44 17.34 4.50
CA THR A 231 13.09 16.10 3.78
C THR A 231 11.58 15.90 3.72
N THR A 232 10.91 16.22 4.83
CA THR A 232 9.45 16.31 4.95
C THR A 232 8.89 17.26 3.91
N LEU A 233 9.44 18.48 3.84
CA LEU A 233 8.95 19.52 2.96
C LEU A 233 9.17 19.15 1.49
N LEU A 234 10.30 18.54 1.14
CA LEU A 234 10.57 17.94 -0.19
C LEU A 234 9.56 16.84 -0.55
N LEU A 235 9.25 15.94 0.38
CA LEU A 235 8.23 14.90 0.20
C LEU A 235 6.83 15.45 -0.02
N PHE A 236 6.50 16.61 0.54
CA PHE A 236 5.21 17.28 0.29
C PHE A 236 5.22 18.13 -1.00
N PHE A 237 6.35 18.78 -1.32
CA PHE A 237 6.46 19.68 -2.48
C PHE A 237 6.50 18.95 -3.81
N ILE A 238 7.14 17.78 -3.85
CA ILE A 238 7.39 17.04 -5.09
C ILE A 238 6.10 16.42 -5.65
N PRO A 239 5.23 15.79 -4.86
CA PRO A 239 3.90 15.45 -5.31
C PRO A 239 3.15 16.68 -5.83
N TYR A 240 3.18 17.78 -5.09
CA TYR A 240 2.49 18.99 -5.51
C TYR A 240 2.95 19.52 -6.89
N LEU A 241 4.25 19.41 -7.21
CA LEU A 241 4.83 19.78 -8.50
C LEU A 241 4.52 18.78 -9.63
N PHE A 242 4.68 17.47 -9.40
CA PHE A 242 4.44 16.43 -10.42
C PHE A 242 2.95 16.18 -10.70
N PHE A 243 2.08 16.30 -9.69
CA PHE A 243 0.65 15.98 -9.81
C PHE A 243 -0.23 17.19 -10.13
N ARG A 244 0.34 18.39 -10.34
CA ARG A 244 -0.47 19.57 -10.69
C ARG A 244 -1.25 19.36 -11.99
N HIS A 245 -0.76 18.52 -12.90
CA HIS A 245 -1.29 18.37 -14.26
C HIS A 245 -1.62 16.92 -14.69
N SER A 246 -1.30 15.90 -13.89
CA SER A 246 -1.60 14.50 -14.24
C SER A 246 -3.05 14.13 -13.89
N ARG A 247 -3.74 13.45 -14.82
CA ARG A 247 -5.05 12.81 -14.57
C ARG A 247 -4.90 11.49 -13.81
N ASP A 248 -3.73 10.87 -13.90
CA ASP A 248 -3.41 9.58 -13.30
C ASP A 248 -2.44 9.73 -12.13
N LEU A 249 -2.46 8.76 -11.21
CA LEU A 249 -1.61 8.71 -10.03
C LEU A 249 -0.34 7.89 -10.34
N PRO A 250 0.83 8.50 -10.65
CA PRO A 250 2.13 7.81 -10.76
C PRO A 250 2.59 7.23 -9.42
N THR A 251 2.02 6.07 -9.09
CA THR A 251 2.22 5.34 -7.84
C THR A 251 3.63 4.78 -7.76
N VAL A 252 4.14 4.24 -8.87
CA VAL A 252 5.46 3.60 -8.93
C VAL A 252 6.56 4.62 -8.79
N GLU A 253 6.47 5.72 -9.54
CA GLU A 253 7.44 6.79 -9.56
C GLU A 253 7.56 7.44 -8.18
N LEU A 254 6.43 7.65 -7.50
CA LEU A 254 6.44 8.22 -6.16
C LEU A 254 7.08 7.28 -5.13
N VAL A 255 6.80 5.98 -5.23
CA VAL A 255 7.41 4.97 -4.36
C VAL A 255 8.92 4.89 -4.59
N TYR A 256 9.37 4.79 -5.85
CA TYR A 256 10.80 4.77 -6.18
C TYR A 256 11.51 6.06 -5.77
N PHE A 257 10.90 7.21 -6.04
CA PHE A 257 11.47 8.49 -5.64
C PHE A 257 11.61 8.59 -4.12
N SER A 258 10.59 8.16 -3.36
CA SER A 258 10.66 8.15 -1.90
C SER A 258 11.78 7.25 -1.38
N MET A 259 12.00 6.11 -2.03
CA MET A 259 13.11 5.20 -1.69
C MET A 259 14.47 5.85 -1.93
N ILE A 260 14.67 6.44 -3.13
CA ILE A 260 15.93 7.12 -3.50
C ILE A 260 16.18 8.29 -2.54
N LEU A 261 15.15 9.09 -2.24
CA LEU A 261 15.23 10.21 -1.31
C LEU A 261 15.67 9.73 0.08
N GLY A 262 15.17 8.58 0.55
CA GLY A 262 15.56 8.02 1.85
C GLY A 262 17.00 7.58 1.92
N ILE A 263 17.48 6.91 0.87
CA ILE A 263 18.88 6.52 0.76
C ILE A 263 19.77 7.77 0.75
N VAL A 264 19.41 8.79 -0.04
CA VAL A 264 20.16 10.04 -0.12
C VAL A 264 20.16 10.77 1.23
N ALA A 265 19.00 10.95 1.85
CA ALA A 265 18.86 11.60 3.15
C ALA A 265 19.74 10.91 4.22
N CYS A 266 19.76 9.57 4.21
CA CYS A 266 20.61 8.77 5.09
C CYS A 266 22.10 9.03 4.85
N LYS A 267 22.56 8.99 3.60
CA LYS A 267 23.97 9.24 3.26
C LYS A 267 24.42 10.66 3.55
N THR A 268 23.53 11.64 3.39
CA THR A 268 23.83 13.05 3.66
C THR A 268 23.80 13.41 5.14
N GLY A 269 23.46 12.46 6.03
CA GLY A 269 23.39 12.71 7.46
C GLY A 269 22.25 13.65 7.88
N ILE A 270 21.25 13.87 7.02
CA ILE A 270 20.09 14.76 7.29
C ILE A 270 19.14 14.13 8.34
N LEU A 271 19.43 12.90 8.76
CA LEU A 271 18.73 12.18 9.84
C LEU A 271 19.22 12.51 11.25
N LEU A 272 20.21 13.40 11.37
CA LEU A 272 20.74 13.92 12.63
C LEU A 272 20.32 15.37 12.84
#